data_AF-A0A2S0JVQ6-F1
#
_entry.id   AF-A0A2S0JVQ6-F1
#
_cell.length_a   1.000
_cell.length_b   1.000
_cell.length_c   1.000
_cell.angle_alpha   90.00
_cell.angle_beta   90.00
_cell.angle_gamma   90.00
#
_symmetry.space_group_name_H-M   'P 1'
#
loop_
_entity.id
_entity.type
_entity.pdbx_description
1 polymer ?
#
loop_
_entity_poly.entity_id
_entity_poly.type
_entity_poly.pdbx_seq_one_letter_code
_entity_poly.pdbx_strand_id
1 'polypeptide(L)' 'MELLLAFFFFNSIYLMPIYGMIFCLSLVNLLKKLSKGQTNISKEQIFLTISFIIIIWSISGVTALSLS' A
#
# COMPACT_ATOMS: atom_id res chain seq x y z
N MET A 1 -18.61 -11.07 -11.61
CA MET A 1 -17.50 -10.34 -12.26
C MET A 1 -17.64 -8.84 -12.01
N GLU A 2 -18.81 -8.25 -12.32
CA GLU A 2 -19.08 -6.82 -12.13
C GLU A 2 -18.96 -6.33 -10.67
N LEU A 3 -19.45 -7.09 -9.69
CA LEU A 3 -19.34 -6.73 -8.26
C LEU A 3 -17.87 -6.65 -7.79
N LEU A 4 -17.04 -7.56 -8.29
CA LEU A 4 -15.63 -7.67 -7.95
C LEU A 4 -14.84 -6.52 -8.61
N LEU A 5 -15.22 -6.14 -9.83
CA LEU A 5 -14.68 -4.97 -10.54
C LEU A 5 -15.03 -3.67 -9.81
N ALA A 6 -16.28 -3.49 -9.38
CA ALA A 6 -16.69 -2.32 -8.58
C ALA A 6 -15.92 -2.22 -7.25
N PHE A 7 -15.67 -3.35 -6.58
CA PHE A 7 -14.89 -3.39 -5.33
C PHE A 7 -13.43 -2.96 -5.52
N PHE A 8 -12.75 -3.46 -6.56
CA PHE A 8 -11.36 -3.08 -6.85
C PHE A 8 -11.24 -1.64 -7.33
N PHE A 9 -12.18 -1.16 -8.15
CA PHE A 9 -12.20 0.22 -8.61
C PHE A 9 -12.43 1.20 -7.46
N PHE A 10 -13.36 0.88 -6.56
CA PHE A 10 -13.61 1.66 -5.35
C PHE A 10 -12.38 1.69 -4.42
N ASN A 11 -11.75 0.54 -4.17
CA ASN A 11 -10.50 0.49 -3.39
C ASN A 11 -9.38 1.32 -4.05
N SER A 12 -9.22 1.19 -5.36
CA SER A 12 -8.14 1.85 -6.10
C SER A 12 -8.32 3.37 -6.23
N ILE A 13 -9.54 3.90 -6.19
CA ILE A 13 -9.77 5.36 -6.26
C ILE A 13 -9.78 5.97 -4.86
N TYR A 14 -10.49 5.36 -3.91
CA TYR A 14 -10.75 5.99 -2.62
C TYR A 14 -9.74 5.60 -1.54
N LEU A 15 -9.30 4.34 -1.49
CA LEU A 15 -8.39 3.87 -0.46
C LEU A 15 -6.91 3.94 -0.86
N MET A 16 -6.60 3.87 -2.15
CA MET A 16 -5.25 4.05 -2.69
C MET A 16 -4.51 5.31 -2.23
N PRO A 17 -5.10 6.53 -2.23
CA PRO A 17 -4.40 7.71 -1.71
C PRO A 17 -4.09 7.60 -0.22
N ILE A 18 -4.96 6.93 0.55
CA ILE A 18 -4.76 6.68 1.98
C ILE A 18 -3.60 5.70 2.18
N TYR A 19 -3.59 4.58 1.46
CA TYR A 19 -2.49 3.61 1.51
C TYR A 19 -1.16 4.22 1.06
N GLY A 20 -1.18 5.07 0.04
CA GLY A 20 -0.02 5.82 -0.43
C GLY A 20 0.54 6.77 0.64
N MET A 21 -0.32 7.52 1.33
CA MET A 21 0.11 8.36 2.45
C MET A 21 0.74 7.54 3.58
N ILE A 22 0.10 6.44 3.97
CA ILE A 22 0.63 5.55 5.02
C ILE A 22 1.98 4.98 4.60
N PHE A 23 2.11 4.50 3.36
CA PHE A 23 3.35 3.98 2.80
C PHE A 23 4.48 5.04 2.86
N CYS A 24 4.21 6.25 2.37
CA CYS A 24 5.19 7.34 2.38
C CYS A 24 5.61 7.75 3.79
N LEU A 25 4.66 7.87 4.72
CA LEU A 25 4.95 8.22 6.12
C LEU A 25 5.75 7.11 6.82
N SER A 26 5.37 5.85 6.64
CA SER A 26 6.12 4.70 7.18
C SER A 26 7.54 4.64 6.61
N LEU A 27 7.72 4.93 5.31
CA LEU A 27 9.03 4.96 4.65
C LEU A 27 9.92 6.08 5.23
N VAL A 28 9.39 7.30 5.32
CA VAL A 28 10.14 8.43 5.91
C VAL A 28 10.50 8.17 7.37
N ASN A 29 9.59 7.57 8.14
CA ASN A 29 9.86 7.25 9.55
C ASN A 29 10.91 6.14 9.69
N LEU A 30 10.84 5.10 8.86
CA LEU A 30 11.85 4.05 8.76
C LEU A 30 13.23 4.65 8.45
N LEU A 31 13.33 5.49 7.42
CA LEU A 31 14.58 6.14 7.03
C LEU A 31 15.14 7.04 8.15
N LYS A 32 14.28 7.82 8.83
CA LYS A 32 14.68 8.63 9.99
C LYS A 32 15.21 7.77 11.13
N LYS A 33 14.59 6.63 11.41
CA LYS A 33 15.02 5.69 12.45
C LYS A 33 16.35 5.04 12.12
N LEU A 34 16.53 4.59 10.88
CA LEU A 34 17.80 4.06 10.37
C LEU A 34 18.92 5.09 10.46
N SER A 35 18.66 6.33 10.03
CA SER A 35 19.63 7.43 10.13
C SER A 35 20.01 7.76 11.58
N LYS A 36 19.12 7.53 12.54
CA LYS A 36 19.39 7.71 13.98
C LYS A 36 19.95 6.45 14.67
N GLY A 37 20.25 5.38 13.93
CA GLY A 37 20.78 4.13 14.49
C GLY A 37 19.79 3.36 15.39
N GLN A 38 18.48 3.64 15.27
CA GLN A 38 17.47 2.94 16.05
C GLN A 38 17.21 1.54 15.45
N THR A 39 17.31 0.50 16.26
CA THR A 39 17.10 -0.89 15.84
C THR A 39 15.63 -1.33 15.85
N ASN A 40 14.75 -0.54 16.46
CA ASN A 40 13.32 -0.86 16.58
C ASN A 40 12.53 -0.33 15.37
N ILE A 41 12.78 -0.94 14.20
CA ILE A 41 12.18 -0.61 12.89
C ILE A 41 11.10 -1.59 12.43
N SER A 42 10.88 -2.69 13.16
CA SER A 42 9.99 -3.78 12.74
C SER A 42 8.55 -3.32 12.50
N LYS A 43 8.06 -2.35 13.29
CA LYS A 43 6.69 -1.84 13.14
C LYS A 43 6.52 -1.08 11.84
N GLU A 44 7.43 -0.15 11.53
CA GLU A 44 7.40 0.61 10.28
C GLU A 44 7.57 -0.30 9.07
N GLN A 45 8.44 -1.31 9.16
CA GLN A 45 8.63 -2.29 8.10
C GLN A 45 7.36 -3.11 7.81
N ILE A 46 6.64 -3.53 8.86
CA ILE A 46 5.38 -4.26 8.72
C ILE A 46 4.32 -3.38 8.05
N PHE A 47 4.14 -2.14 8.54
CA PHE A 47 3.18 -1.20 7.94
C PHE A 47 3.51 -0.85 6.49
N LEU A 48 4.80 -0.69 6.18
CA LEU A 48 5.28 -0.44 4.83
C LEU A 48 4.97 -1.62 3.90
N THR A 49 5.28 -2.84 4.34
CA THR A 49 5.06 -4.07 3.56
C THR A 49 3.58 -4.33 3.33
N ILE A 50 2.75 -4.21 4.36
CA ILE A 50 1.30 -4.40 4.25
C ILE A 50 0.70 -3.37 3.29
N SER A 51 1.06 -2.09 3.43
CA SER A 51 0.55 -1.02 2.55
C SER A 51 0.97 -1.26 1.09
N PHE A 52 2.22 -1.69 0.88
CA PHE A 52 2.74 -1.99 -0.46
C PHE A 52 2.01 -3.17 -1.12
N ILE A 53 1.79 -4.25 -0.37
CA ILE A 53 1.04 -5.42 -0.87
C ILE A 53 -0.38 -5.02 -1.27
N ILE A 54 -1.07 -4.24 -0.44
CA ILE A 54 -2.45 -3.80 -0.73
C ILE A 54 -2.50 -2.91 -1.98
N ILE A 55 -1.52 -2.01 -2.16
CA ILE A 55 -1.39 -1.16 -3.35
C ILE A 55 -1.18 -2.02 -4.60
N ILE A 56 -0.18 -2.91 -4.60
CA ILE A 56 0.09 -3.78 -5.75
C ILE A 56 -1.10 -4.67 -6.07
N TRP A 57 -1.71 -5.28 -5.05
CA TRP A 57 -2.85 -6.17 -5.27
C TRP A 57 -4.05 -5.42 -5.87
N SER A 58 -4.28 -4.16 -5.45
CA SER A 58 -5.32 -3.32 -6.02
C SER A 58 -5.05 -2.98 -7.49
N ILE A 59 -3.82 -2.55 -7.84
CA ILE A 59 -3.45 -2.25 -9.23
C ILE A 59 -3.53 -3.51 -10.10
N SER A 60 -2.95 -4.62 -9.64
CA SER A 60 -2.94 -5.89 -10.36
C SER A 60 -4.35 -6.42 -10.58
N GLY A 61 -5.24 -6.30 -9.59
CA GLY A 61 -6.64 -6.70 -9.71
C GLY A 61 -7.38 -5.90 -10.78
N VAL A 62 -7.26 -4.58 -10.77
CA VAL A 62 -7.86 -3.71 -11.81
C VAL A 62 -7.29 -4.03 -13.19
N THR A 63 -5.97 -4.18 -13.30
CA THR A 63 -5.29 -4.46 -14.58
C THR A 63 -5.71 -5.81 -15.14
N ALA A 64 -5.72 -6.86 -14.33
CA ALA A 64 -6.10 -8.20 -14.76
C ALA A 64 -7.56 -8.26 -15.23
N LEU A 65 -8.47 -7.58 -14.53
CA LEU A 65 -9.89 -7.49 -14.91
C LEU A 65 -10.14 -6.61 -16.14
N SER A 66 -9.29 -5.62 -16.39
CA SER A 66 -9.39 -4.77 -17.58
C SER A 66 -8.88 -5.44 -18.86
N LEU A 67 -8.07 -6.50 -18.71
CA LEU A 67 -7.47 -7.24 -19.83
C LEU A 67 -8.25 -8.53 -20.19
N SER A 68 -9.14 -8.98 -19.31
CA SER A 68 -10.02 -10.16 -19.47
C SER A 68 -11.36 -9.79 -20.07
#